data_AF-A0A183K6V0-F1
#
_entry.id   AF-A0A183K6V0-F1
#
_cell.length_a   1.000
_cell.length_b   1.000
_cell.length_c   1.000
_cell.angle_alpha   90.00
_cell.angle_beta   90.00
_cell.angle_gamma   90.00
#
_symmetry.space_group_name_H-M   'P 1'
#
loop_
_entity.id
_entity.type
_entity.pdbx_description
1 polymer ?
#
loop_
_entity_poly.entity_id
_entity_poly.type
_entity_poly.pdbx_seq_one_letter_code
_entity_poly.pdbx_strand_id
1 'polypeptide(L)'
;MAFLFYEHLNRVPAKKIKFSGTFTTTPIIIDNGNYECRAGYSHLEEPHITFPNVVYRPRMSKGVLVGNDIQDLESVRHSLKSPFMDNLVVNLDVQEQVMELTELLFETYNVPKLMFYVDCLASYYNFQRFENPDPNANCLLISFGYQRTHIVPIISFRNTDTPLVFKPLIRAARRLHTGGAHASWMIQRLLQLKYPSHSERITTGLAERLAHSYCWLASNYRQEMVEWKSDEFRRSHTVKVQLPFTKV
;
A
#
# COMPACT_ATOMS: atom_id res chain seq x y z
N MET A 1 25.99 -2.66 21.80
CA MET A 1 24.93 -2.34 20.81
C MET A 1 24.27 -3.65 20.39
N ALA A 2 22.96 -3.76 20.54
CA ALA A 2 22.21 -4.96 20.22
C ALA A 2 22.03 -5.11 18.70
N PHE A 3 22.11 -6.33 18.20
CA PHE A 3 21.69 -6.65 16.83
C PHE A 3 20.17 -6.66 16.77
N LEU A 4 19.59 -6.07 15.74
CA LEU A 4 18.17 -6.22 15.45
C LEU A 4 18.00 -7.57 14.75
N PHE A 5 17.36 -8.50 15.44
CA PHE A 5 17.03 -9.81 14.90
C PHE A 5 15.91 -9.67 13.87
N TYR A 6 16.17 -10.15 12.66
CA TYR A 6 15.14 -10.22 11.63
C TYR A 6 14.24 -11.43 11.88
N GLU A 7 12.99 -11.17 12.23
CA GLU A 7 11.90 -12.13 12.09
C GLU A 7 11.16 -11.84 10.79
N HIS A 8 10.91 -12.89 10.00
CA HIS A 8 10.06 -12.80 8.82
C HIS A 8 8.70 -12.22 9.23
N LEU A 9 8.07 -11.44 8.33
CA LEU A 9 6.69 -11.00 8.50
C LEU A 9 5.79 -12.23 8.49
N ASN A 10 5.56 -12.82 9.67
CA ASN A 10 4.42 -13.70 9.87
C ASN A 10 3.19 -12.80 9.85
N ARG A 11 2.64 -12.54 8.67
CA ARG A 11 1.33 -11.92 8.56
C ARG A 11 0.35 -12.94 9.13
N VAL A 12 -0.11 -12.67 10.35
CA VAL A 12 -1.13 -13.51 10.99
C VAL A 12 -2.33 -13.50 10.04
N PRO A 13 -2.82 -14.67 9.58
CA PRO A 13 -4.00 -14.71 8.74
C PRO A 13 -5.11 -13.93 9.41
N ALA A 14 -5.65 -12.93 8.72
CA ALA A 14 -6.78 -12.17 9.25
C ALA A 14 -7.85 -13.19 9.67
N LYS A 15 -8.40 -13.02 10.88
CA LYS A 15 -9.48 -13.90 11.36
C LYS A 15 -10.54 -13.91 10.27
N LYS A 16 -10.98 -15.10 9.83
CA LYS A 16 -12.08 -15.20 8.85
C LYS A 16 -13.32 -14.61 9.49
N ILE A 17 -13.58 -13.34 9.19
CA ILE A 17 -14.78 -12.63 9.63
C ILE A 17 -15.85 -12.98 8.61
N LYS A 18 -16.94 -13.59 9.08
CA LYS A 18 -18.16 -13.61 8.28
C LYS A 18 -18.77 -12.22 8.41
N PHE A 19 -18.85 -11.49 7.30
CA PHE A 19 -19.71 -10.32 7.20
C PHE A 19 -21.11 -10.77 7.65
N SER A 20 -21.66 -10.13 8.68
CA SER A 20 -22.93 -10.57 9.24
C SER A 20 -24.06 -10.15 8.30
N GLY A 21 -25.04 -11.03 8.10
CA GLY A 21 -26.29 -10.68 7.40
C GLY A 21 -27.18 -9.71 8.19
N THR A 22 -26.73 -9.26 9.36
CA THR A 22 -27.47 -8.34 10.24
C THR A 22 -27.41 -6.90 9.73
N PHE A 23 -26.35 -6.54 8.99
CA PHE A 23 -26.16 -5.20 8.43
C PHE A 23 -26.60 -5.15 6.95
N THR A 24 -27.90 -5.25 6.70
CA THR A 24 -28.46 -5.30 5.34
C THR A 24 -28.45 -3.93 4.63
N THR A 25 -28.32 -2.83 5.37
CA THR A 25 -28.36 -1.46 4.83
C THR A 25 -27.03 -0.73 4.88
N THR A 26 -25.99 -1.35 5.44
CA THR A 26 -24.67 -0.73 5.57
C THR A 26 -23.81 -1.04 4.36
N PRO A 27 -23.29 -0.02 3.64
CA PRO A 27 -22.34 -0.24 2.56
C PRO A 27 -21.05 -0.93 3.03
N ILE A 28 -20.53 -1.82 2.17
CA ILE A 28 -19.17 -2.34 2.27
C ILE A 28 -18.27 -1.43 1.43
N ILE A 29 -17.19 -0.96 2.02
CA ILE A 29 -16.15 -0.17 1.36
C ILE A 29 -14.99 -1.10 1.06
N ILE A 30 -14.51 -1.08 -0.18
CA ILE A 30 -13.36 -1.85 -0.64
C ILE A 30 -12.35 -0.88 -1.27
N ASP A 31 -11.23 -0.70 -0.59
CA ASP A 31 -10.06 -0.01 -1.11
C ASP A 31 -9.15 -1.05 -1.79
N ASN A 32 -9.32 -1.21 -3.10
CA ASN A 32 -8.57 -2.15 -3.92
C ASN A 32 -7.18 -1.58 -4.26
N GLY A 33 -6.33 -1.45 -3.24
CA GLY A 33 -4.98 -0.93 -3.36
C GLY A 33 -4.01 -1.95 -3.99
N ASN A 34 -2.99 -1.44 -4.68
CA ASN A 34 -1.97 -2.25 -5.34
C ASN A 34 -1.08 -3.03 -4.36
N TYR A 35 -0.71 -2.39 -3.24
CA TYR A 35 0.07 -3.03 -2.19
C TYR A 35 -0.79 -4.00 -1.38
N GLU A 36 -1.93 -3.50 -0.90
CA GLU A 36 -2.88 -4.26 -0.12
C GLU A 36 -4.31 -3.85 -0.46
N CYS A 37 -5.21 -4.83 -0.41
CA CYS A 37 -6.63 -4.62 -0.48
C CYS A 37 -7.18 -4.52 0.94
N ARG A 38 -8.02 -3.51 1.19
CA ARG A 38 -8.68 -3.28 2.49
C ARG A 38 -10.19 -3.27 2.27
N ALA A 39 -10.93 -3.97 3.13
CA ALA A 39 -12.39 -3.93 3.07
C ALA A 39 -13.02 -3.89 4.47
N GLY A 40 -14.16 -3.20 4.58
CA GLY A 40 -14.89 -3.07 5.84
C GLY A 40 -16.26 -2.40 5.67
N TYR A 41 -17.06 -2.40 6.74
CA TYR A 41 -18.33 -1.68 6.78
C TYR A 41 -18.12 -0.16 6.92
N SER A 42 -18.94 0.63 6.24
CA SER A 42 -18.79 2.10 6.17
C SER A 42 -18.91 2.86 7.49
N HIS A 43 -19.49 2.25 8.53
CA HIS A 43 -19.69 2.88 9.85
C HIS A 43 -18.56 2.57 10.85
N LEU A 44 -17.58 1.78 10.44
CA LEU A 44 -16.43 1.42 11.26
C LEU A 44 -15.19 2.15 10.76
N GLU A 45 -14.36 2.62 11.70
CA GLU A 45 -13.17 3.40 11.41
C GLU A 45 -12.06 2.54 10.81
N GLU A 46 -11.92 1.30 11.28
CA GLU A 46 -10.88 0.37 10.83
C GLU A 46 -11.42 -0.64 9.81
N PRO A 47 -10.63 -1.03 8.80
CA PRO A 47 -11.00 -2.10 7.88
C PRO A 47 -11.10 -3.43 8.64
N HIS A 48 -12.03 -4.28 8.21
CA HIS A 48 -12.22 -5.61 8.80
C HIS A 48 -11.19 -6.60 8.29
N ILE A 49 -10.82 -6.45 7.02
CA ILE A 49 -9.86 -7.29 6.36
C ILE A 49 -8.86 -6.41 5.61
N THR A 50 -7.58 -6.72 5.81
CA THR A 50 -6.47 -6.13 5.08
C THR A 50 -5.55 -7.27 4.67
N PHE A 51 -5.26 -7.38 3.38
CA PHE A 51 -4.42 -8.45 2.85
C PHE A 51 -3.59 -7.96 1.66
N PRO A 52 -2.38 -8.53 1.43
CA PRO A 52 -1.57 -8.13 0.28
C PRO A 52 -2.29 -8.51 -1.01
N ASN A 53 -2.27 -7.60 -1.99
CA ASN A 53 -3.02 -7.78 -3.23
C ASN A 53 -2.28 -8.67 -4.24
N VAL A 54 -2.12 -9.94 -3.83
CA VAL A 54 -1.37 -10.96 -4.56
C VAL A 54 -2.08 -12.30 -4.52
N VAL A 55 -1.89 -13.08 -5.57
CA VAL A 55 -2.44 -14.42 -5.75
C VAL A 55 -1.32 -15.42 -5.98
N TYR A 56 -1.44 -16.57 -5.35
CA TYR A 56 -0.57 -17.72 -5.54
C TYR A 56 -1.37 -18.95 -5.93
N ARG A 57 -0.93 -19.65 -6.99
CA ARG A 57 -1.49 -20.95 -7.39
C ARG A 57 -0.42 -22.02 -7.18
N PRO A 58 -0.51 -22.85 -6.13
CA PRO A 58 0.41 -23.96 -5.90
C PRO A 58 0.34 -24.96 -7.05
N ARG A 59 1.49 -25.56 -7.42
CA ARG A 59 1.56 -26.56 -8.50
C ARG A 59 0.88 -27.88 -8.15
N MET A 60 0.90 -28.27 -6.87
CA MET A 60 0.44 -29.58 -6.39
C MET A 60 -0.93 -29.54 -5.71
N SER A 61 -1.59 -28.37 -5.66
CA SER A 61 -2.92 -28.19 -5.05
C SER A 61 -3.86 -27.53 -6.05
N LYS A 62 -5.14 -27.90 -6.02
CA LYS A 62 -6.18 -27.27 -6.86
C LYS A 62 -6.63 -25.90 -6.33
N GLY A 63 -6.26 -25.53 -5.11
CA GLY A 63 -6.70 -24.29 -4.48
C GLY A 63 -5.87 -23.08 -4.91
N VAL A 64 -6.54 -21.96 -5.20
CA VAL A 64 -5.91 -20.63 -5.31
C VAL A 64 -5.80 -20.04 -3.92
N LEU A 65 -4.65 -19.47 -3.58
CA LEU A 65 -4.41 -18.77 -2.32
C LEU A 65 -4.30 -17.27 -2.60
N VAL A 66 -4.98 -16.47 -1.78
CA VAL A 66 -5.06 -15.01 -1.94
C VAL A 66 -4.53 -14.35 -0.68
N GLY A 67 -3.63 -13.39 -0.85
CA GLY A 67 -3.12 -12.56 0.22
C GLY A 67 -2.69 -13.32 1.48
N ASN A 68 -3.46 -13.17 2.55
CA ASN A 68 -3.19 -13.73 3.88
C ASN A 68 -3.35 -15.26 3.96
N ASP A 69 -3.96 -15.92 2.96
CA ASP A 69 -4.01 -17.38 2.89
C ASP A 69 -2.65 -18.00 2.52
N ILE A 70 -1.67 -17.17 2.11
CA ILE A 70 -0.30 -17.57 1.78
C ILE A 70 0.55 -17.47 3.05
N GLN A 71 0.94 -18.61 3.63
CA GLN A 71 1.67 -18.66 4.91
C GLN A 71 3.08 -18.06 4.85
N ASP A 72 3.86 -18.39 3.80
CA ASP A 72 5.21 -17.86 3.59
C ASP A 72 5.30 -17.20 2.21
N LEU A 73 5.01 -15.90 2.19
CA LEU A 73 4.99 -15.07 0.98
C LEU A 73 6.37 -14.96 0.32
N GLU A 74 7.45 -15.06 1.10
CA GLU A 74 8.81 -14.89 0.62
C GLU A 74 9.29 -16.15 -0.12
N SER A 75 8.95 -17.35 0.40
CA SER A 75 9.28 -18.62 -0.26
C SER A 75 8.67 -18.76 -1.65
N VAL A 76 7.47 -18.20 -1.87
CA VAL A 76 6.73 -18.30 -3.13
C VAL A 76 6.78 -17.02 -3.96
N ARG A 77 7.61 -16.04 -3.59
CA ARG A 77 7.66 -14.70 -4.21
C ARG A 77 7.72 -14.69 -5.73
N HIS A 78 8.46 -15.64 -6.32
CA HIS A 78 8.64 -15.75 -7.77
C HIS A 78 7.39 -16.25 -8.51
N SER A 79 6.45 -16.84 -7.78
CA SER A 79 5.18 -17.36 -8.30
C SER A 79 3.98 -16.47 -7.94
N LEU A 80 4.19 -15.39 -7.19
CA LEU A 80 3.15 -14.42 -6.85
C LEU A 80 2.74 -13.64 -8.09
N LYS A 81 1.44 -13.40 -8.23
CA LYS A 81 0.88 -12.52 -9.27
C LYS A 81 0.08 -11.41 -8.61
N SER A 82 0.26 -10.18 -9.09
CA SER A 82 -0.59 -9.05 -8.74
C SER A 82 -1.60 -8.78 -9.86
N PRO A 83 -2.85 -8.37 -9.55
CA PRO A 83 -3.77 -7.89 -10.58
C PRO A 83 -3.33 -6.56 -11.19
N PHE A 84 -2.47 -5.82 -10.47
CA PHE A 84 -2.05 -4.49 -10.85
C PHE A 84 -0.73 -4.47 -11.62
N MET A 85 -0.70 -3.63 -12.64
CA MET A 85 0.50 -3.12 -13.26
C MET A 85 0.38 -1.61 -13.34
N ASP A 86 1.34 -0.89 -12.75
CA ASP A 86 1.35 0.56 -12.75
C ASP A 86 0.07 1.21 -12.15
N ASN A 87 -0.46 0.69 -11.03
CA ASN A 87 -1.75 1.10 -10.45
C ASN A 87 -2.95 0.97 -11.42
N LEU A 88 -2.82 0.21 -12.50
CA LEU A 88 -3.92 -0.18 -13.38
C LEU A 88 -4.19 -1.67 -13.19
N VAL A 89 -5.46 -2.05 -13.07
CA VAL A 89 -5.85 -3.46 -13.11
C VAL A 89 -5.68 -3.94 -14.55
N VAL A 90 -4.73 -4.84 -14.79
CA VAL A 90 -4.45 -5.37 -16.13
C VAL A 90 -4.69 -6.88 -16.18
N ASN A 91 -4.37 -7.59 -15.10
CA ASN A 91 -4.55 -9.04 -15.04
C ASN A 91 -5.94 -9.37 -14.48
N LEU A 92 -6.96 -9.36 -15.33
CA LEU A 92 -8.35 -9.62 -14.96
C LEU A 92 -8.53 -11.01 -14.32
N ASP A 93 -7.89 -12.05 -14.86
CA ASP A 93 -7.94 -13.40 -14.29
C ASP A 93 -7.40 -13.47 -12.85
N VAL A 94 -6.44 -12.60 -12.51
CA VAL A 94 -5.88 -12.50 -11.16
C VAL A 94 -6.80 -11.64 -10.29
N GLN A 95 -7.35 -10.57 -10.86
CA GLN A 95 -8.29 -9.69 -10.19
C GLN A 95 -9.52 -10.47 -9.73
N GLU A 96 -10.09 -11.32 -10.58
CA GLU A 96 -11.25 -12.17 -10.24
C GLU A 96 -11.02 -13.04 -9.01
N GLN A 97 -9.78 -13.49 -8.77
CA GLN A 97 -9.45 -14.28 -7.58
C GLN A 97 -9.36 -13.41 -6.31
N VAL A 98 -8.99 -12.13 -6.45
CA VAL A 98 -8.89 -11.18 -5.33
C VAL A 98 -10.22 -10.54 -5.00
N MET A 99 -10.90 -10.03 -6.02
CA MET A 99 -12.19 -9.37 -5.95
C MET A 99 -12.85 -9.49 -7.32
N GLU A 100 -14.06 -10.02 -7.31
CA GLU A 100 -14.88 -10.20 -8.49
C GLU A 100 -15.13 -8.86 -9.21
N LEU A 101 -14.98 -8.85 -10.54
CA LEU A 101 -15.22 -7.68 -11.38
C LEU A 101 -16.69 -7.27 -11.35
N THR A 102 -17.00 -6.05 -11.80
CA THR A 102 -18.35 -5.45 -11.74
C THR A 102 -19.48 -6.38 -12.17
N GLU A 103 -19.32 -7.05 -13.31
CA GLU A 103 -20.31 -7.98 -13.86
C GLU A 103 -20.61 -9.12 -12.88
N LEU A 104 -19.56 -9.74 -12.35
CA LEU A 104 -19.67 -10.88 -11.44
C LEU A 104 -20.23 -10.47 -10.07
N LEU A 105 -19.97 -9.24 -9.60
CA LEU A 105 -20.63 -8.68 -8.40
C LEU A 105 -22.15 -8.58 -8.56
N PHE A 106 -22.64 -8.20 -9.75
CA PHE A 106 -24.07 -8.13 -10.02
C PHE A 106 -24.67 -9.52 -10.30
N GLU A 107 -24.00 -10.37 -11.07
CA GLU A 107 -24.55 -11.67 -11.49
C GLU A 107 -24.45 -12.76 -10.41
N THR A 108 -23.30 -12.88 -9.74
CA THR A 108 -23.04 -13.94 -8.77
C THR A 108 -23.46 -13.56 -7.36
N TYR A 109 -23.16 -12.32 -6.94
CA TYR A 109 -23.49 -11.85 -5.60
C TYR A 109 -24.76 -11.00 -5.50
N ASN A 110 -25.40 -10.68 -6.63
CA ASN A 110 -26.63 -9.88 -6.66
C ASN A 110 -26.50 -8.56 -5.87
N VAL A 111 -25.36 -7.88 -6.01
CA VAL A 111 -25.12 -6.60 -5.34
C VAL A 111 -26.13 -5.56 -5.82
N PRO A 112 -26.90 -4.90 -4.95
CA PRO A 112 -27.97 -4.00 -5.38
C PRO A 112 -27.46 -2.68 -5.98
N LYS A 113 -26.33 -2.18 -5.50
CA LYS A 113 -25.73 -0.90 -5.89
C LYS A 113 -24.22 -0.98 -5.77
N LEU A 114 -23.52 -0.43 -6.77
CA LEU A 114 -22.06 -0.30 -6.79
C LEU A 114 -21.68 1.16 -7.07
N MET A 115 -20.68 1.66 -6.36
CA MET A 115 -20.13 3.00 -6.57
C MET A 115 -18.60 2.93 -6.58
N PHE A 116 -17.99 3.51 -7.61
CA PHE A 116 -16.55 3.73 -7.65
C PHE A 116 -16.21 5.08 -7.05
N TYR A 117 -15.09 5.14 -6.34
CA TYR A 117 -14.53 6.37 -5.81
C TYR A 117 -13.02 6.40 -6.06
N VAL A 118 -12.45 7.60 -6.01
CA VAL A 118 -11.01 7.79 -6.05
C VAL A 118 -10.52 7.91 -4.61
N ASP A 119 -9.64 7.01 -4.20
CA ASP A 119 -9.04 6.92 -2.87
C ASP A 119 -8.57 8.29 -2.34
N CYS A 120 -7.79 9.02 -3.11
CA CYS A 120 -7.21 10.28 -2.69
C CYS A 120 -8.26 11.38 -2.48
N LEU A 121 -9.33 11.38 -3.28
CA LEU A 121 -10.45 12.31 -3.11
C LEU A 121 -11.29 11.96 -1.90
N ALA A 122 -11.46 10.67 -1.58
CA ALA A 122 -12.13 10.22 -0.37
C ALA A 122 -11.32 10.61 0.88
N SER A 123 -9.99 10.44 0.87
CA SER A 123 -9.11 10.92 1.95
C SER A 123 -9.20 12.44 2.12
N TYR A 124 -9.22 13.19 1.03
CA TYR A 124 -9.40 14.64 1.07
C TYR A 124 -10.76 15.06 1.65
N TYR A 125 -11.83 14.36 1.28
CA TYR A 125 -13.16 14.58 1.86
C TYR A 125 -13.18 14.34 3.37
N ASN A 126 -12.49 13.28 3.83
CA ASN A 126 -12.34 13.02 5.27
C ASN A 126 -11.57 14.15 5.97
N PHE A 127 -10.45 14.60 5.39
CA PHE A 127 -9.68 15.73 5.90
C PHE A 127 -10.51 17.01 6.00
N GLN A 128 -11.31 17.33 4.97
CA GLN A 128 -12.20 18.50 5.00
C GLN A 128 -13.21 18.45 6.15
N ARG A 129 -13.69 17.25 6.52
CA ARG A 129 -14.69 17.08 7.57
C ARG A 129 -14.13 17.25 8.98
N PHE A 130 -12.89 16.82 9.22
CA PHE A 130 -12.33 16.72 10.57
C PHE A 130 -11.24 17.73 10.88
N GLU A 131 -10.44 18.15 9.91
CA GLU A 131 -9.17 18.86 10.16
C GLU A 131 -9.06 20.21 9.44
N ASN A 132 -9.89 20.51 8.43
CA ASN A 132 -9.69 21.69 7.60
C ASN A 132 -10.26 22.98 8.23
N PRO A 133 -9.42 24.00 8.53
CA PRO A 133 -9.87 25.29 9.04
C PRO A 133 -10.52 26.21 7.98
N ASP A 134 -10.27 26.00 6.68
CA ASP A 134 -10.91 26.79 5.60
C ASP A 134 -11.47 25.87 4.48
N PRO A 135 -12.80 25.67 4.42
CA PRO A 135 -13.43 24.85 3.38
C PRO A 135 -13.32 25.45 1.97
N ASN A 136 -12.95 26.73 1.85
CA ASN A 136 -12.88 27.44 0.59
C ASN A 136 -11.46 27.56 0.01
N ALA A 137 -10.46 26.97 0.66
CA ALA A 137 -9.08 27.06 0.19
C ALA A 137 -8.85 26.17 -1.04
N ASN A 138 -8.14 26.71 -2.04
CA ASN A 138 -7.57 25.90 -3.11
C ASN A 138 -6.51 24.97 -2.53
N CYS A 139 -6.49 23.72 -2.99
CA CYS A 139 -5.61 22.68 -2.44
C CYS A 139 -4.86 21.95 -3.56
N LEU A 140 -3.62 21.56 -3.27
CA LEU A 140 -2.88 20.62 -4.11
C LEU A 140 -2.80 19.29 -3.38
N LEU A 141 -3.59 18.31 -3.82
CA LEU A 141 -3.58 16.99 -3.24
C LEU A 141 -2.40 16.19 -3.78
N ILE A 142 -1.60 15.61 -2.90
CA ILE A 142 -0.49 14.72 -3.25
C ILE A 142 -0.75 13.37 -2.60
N SER A 143 -1.12 12.37 -3.40
CA SER A 143 -1.35 10.99 -2.96
C SER A 143 -0.13 10.14 -3.27
N PHE A 144 0.58 9.71 -2.23
CA PHE A 144 1.71 8.79 -2.33
C PHE A 144 1.22 7.34 -2.36
N GLY A 145 1.20 6.74 -3.54
CA GLY A 145 0.83 5.33 -3.71
C GLY A 145 2.04 4.40 -3.73
N TYR A 146 1.76 3.10 -3.83
CA TYR A 146 2.80 2.06 -3.87
C TYR A 146 3.64 2.13 -5.15
N GLN A 147 3.03 2.14 -6.34
CA GLN A 147 3.79 2.24 -7.60
C GLN A 147 3.88 3.68 -8.15
N ARG A 148 2.90 4.53 -7.84
CA ARG A 148 2.77 5.85 -8.45
C ARG A 148 2.27 6.87 -7.45
N THR A 149 2.77 8.09 -7.55
CA THR A 149 2.32 9.25 -6.80
C THR A 149 1.44 10.11 -7.71
N HIS A 150 0.28 10.52 -7.22
CA HIS A 150 -0.67 11.36 -7.94
C HIS A 150 -0.70 12.75 -7.34
N ILE A 151 -0.62 13.77 -8.19
CA ILE A 151 -0.75 15.17 -7.84
C ILE A 151 -2.03 15.67 -8.50
N VAL A 152 -3.01 16.07 -7.69
CA VAL A 152 -4.34 16.51 -8.15
C VAL A 152 -4.63 17.90 -7.59
N PRO A 153 -4.59 18.95 -8.42
CA PRO A 153 -5.04 20.27 -7.99
C PRO A 153 -6.56 20.28 -7.82
N ILE A 154 -7.01 20.85 -6.72
CA ILE A 154 -8.41 20.99 -6.34
C ILE A 154 -8.69 22.48 -6.15
N ILE A 155 -9.68 22.98 -6.89
CA ILE A 155 -10.18 24.35 -6.72
C ILE A 155 -11.49 24.27 -5.97
N SER A 156 -11.60 25.07 -4.90
CA SER A 156 -12.86 25.25 -4.20
C SER A 156 -13.71 26.27 -4.96
N PHE A 157 -14.99 25.96 -5.15
CA PHE A 157 -15.94 26.86 -5.80
C PHE A 157 -17.07 27.19 -4.82
N ARG A 158 -17.40 28.47 -4.69
CA ARG A 158 -18.59 28.89 -3.94
C ARG A 158 -19.81 28.70 -4.83
N ASN A 159 -20.63 27.70 -4.54
CA ASN A 159 -22.03 27.68 -4.98
C ASN A 159 -22.91 27.62 -3.73
N THR A 160 -23.86 28.56 -3.65
CA THR A 160 -24.78 28.74 -2.52
C THR A 160 -25.75 27.58 -2.31
N ASP A 161 -25.87 26.67 -3.27
CA ASP A 161 -26.91 25.64 -3.28
C ASP A 161 -26.41 24.22 -2.93
N THR A 162 -25.08 24.00 -2.86
CA THR A 162 -24.49 22.69 -2.51
C THR A 162 -23.30 22.86 -1.55
N PRO A 163 -23.34 22.31 -0.33
CA PRO A 163 -22.40 22.67 0.73
C PRO A 163 -20.96 22.15 0.55
N LEU A 164 -20.71 21.16 -0.32
CA LEU A 164 -19.36 20.57 -0.50
C LEU A 164 -19.17 20.09 -1.96
N VAL A 165 -18.83 21.00 -2.87
CA VAL A 165 -18.41 20.63 -4.23
C VAL A 165 -16.97 21.08 -4.44
N PHE A 166 -16.01 20.22 -4.08
CA PHE A 166 -14.65 20.37 -4.54
C PHE A 166 -14.56 19.88 -5.99
N LYS A 167 -13.99 20.71 -6.88
CA LYS A 167 -13.83 20.34 -8.29
C LYS A 167 -12.38 19.97 -8.56
N PRO A 168 -12.04 18.66 -8.65
CA PRO A 168 -10.69 18.26 -9.01
C PRO A 168 -10.42 18.65 -10.47
N LEU A 169 -9.30 19.33 -10.70
CA LEU A 169 -8.85 19.69 -12.04
C LEU A 169 -8.10 18.51 -12.67
N ILE A 170 -8.84 17.51 -13.13
CA ILE A 170 -8.27 16.27 -13.71
C ILE A 170 -7.33 16.56 -14.89
N ARG A 171 -7.61 17.59 -15.70
CA ARG A 171 -6.74 18.00 -16.82
C ARG A 171 -5.35 18.49 -16.36
N ALA A 172 -5.28 19.08 -15.16
CA ALA A 172 -4.04 19.57 -14.56
C ALA A 172 -3.40 18.53 -13.62
N ALA A 173 -4.07 17.40 -13.38
CA ALA A 173 -3.50 16.33 -12.58
C ALA A 173 -2.23 15.77 -13.24
N ARG A 174 -1.28 15.35 -12.41
CA ARG A 174 -0.02 14.75 -12.84
C ARG A 174 0.20 13.46 -12.09
N ARG A 175 0.66 12.46 -12.82
CA ARG A 175 1.05 11.16 -12.26
C ARG A 175 2.56 11.04 -12.37
N LEU A 176 3.21 10.82 -11.25
CA LEU A 176 4.64 10.61 -11.18
C LEU A 176 4.92 9.10 -11.20
N HIS A 177 5.92 8.70 -11.99
CA HIS A 177 6.38 7.32 -12.11
C HIS A 177 7.30 6.90 -10.94
N THR A 178 6.94 7.31 -9.73
CA THR A 178 7.65 6.96 -8.50
C THR A 178 6.63 6.67 -7.40
N GLY A 179 6.98 5.79 -6.48
CA GLY A 179 6.14 5.37 -5.36
C GLY A 179 6.96 4.53 -4.37
N GLY A 180 6.31 4.04 -3.31
CA GLY A 180 6.96 3.24 -2.26
C GLY A 180 7.71 2.00 -2.75
N ALA A 181 7.20 1.33 -3.79
CA ALA A 181 7.85 0.18 -4.44
C ALA A 181 9.22 0.56 -5.01
N HIS A 182 9.32 1.73 -5.67
CA HIS A 182 10.55 2.19 -6.30
C HIS A 182 11.61 2.55 -5.26
N ALA A 183 11.21 3.17 -4.14
CA ALA A 183 12.10 3.44 -3.01
C ALA A 183 12.64 2.13 -2.40
N SER A 184 11.75 1.15 -2.20
CA SER A 184 12.12 -0.18 -1.68
C SER A 184 13.07 -0.92 -2.62
N TRP A 185 12.82 -0.87 -3.94
CA TRP A 185 13.72 -1.45 -4.94
C TRP A 185 15.08 -0.76 -4.97
N MET A 186 15.11 0.56 -4.85
CA MET A 186 16.37 1.32 -4.78
C MET A 186 17.20 0.87 -3.57
N ILE A 187 16.59 0.79 -2.39
CA ILE A 187 17.26 0.30 -1.17
C ILE A 187 17.75 -1.12 -1.36
N GLN A 188 16.93 -2.01 -1.92
CA GLN A 188 17.32 -3.39 -2.20
C GLN A 188 18.58 -3.44 -3.08
N ARG A 189 18.58 -2.72 -4.20
CA ARG A 189 19.70 -2.70 -5.15
C ARG A 189 20.96 -2.11 -4.53
N LEU A 190 20.85 -1.02 -3.78
CA LEU A 190 21.98 -0.42 -3.08
C LEU A 190 22.60 -1.37 -2.06
N LEU A 191 21.77 -2.11 -1.31
CA LEU A 191 22.25 -3.09 -0.34
C LEU A 191 22.89 -4.31 -1.02
N GLN A 192 22.32 -4.81 -2.12
CA GLN A 192 22.89 -5.90 -2.90
C GLN A 192 24.26 -5.53 -3.50
N LEU A 193 24.41 -4.28 -3.97
CA LEU A 193 25.68 -3.78 -4.48
C LEU A 193 26.71 -3.58 -3.36
N LYS A 194 26.29 -3.12 -2.18
CA LYS A 194 27.18 -2.91 -1.03
C LYS A 194 27.63 -4.24 -0.39
N TYR A 195 26.78 -5.26 -0.41
CA TYR A 195 27.06 -6.57 0.20
C TYR A 195 26.75 -7.72 -0.78
N PRO A 196 27.61 -7.96 -1.79
CA PRO A 196 27.36 -8.97 -2.82
C PRO A 196 27.16 -10.39 -2.28
N SER A 197 27.89 -10.76 -1.22
CA SER A 197 27.80 -12.07 -0.56
C SER A 197 26.44 -12.35 0.09
N HIS A 198 25.64 -11.31 0.32
CA HIS A 198 24.31 -11.41 0.93
C HIS A 198 23.18 -11.09 -0.06
N SER A 199 23.49 -10.93 -1.35
CA SER A 199 22.54 -10.47 -2.36
C SER A 199 21.26 -11.32 -2.42
N GLU A 200 21.40 -12.65 -2.34
CA GLU A 200 20.28 -13.61 -2.36
C GLU A 200 19.36 -13.50 -1.14
N ARG A 201 19.90 -13.07 0.00
CA ARG A 201 19.16 -12.88 1.25
C ARG A 201 18.50 -11.51 1.36
N ILE A 202 18.91 -10.55 0.52
CA ILE A 202 18.33 -9.20 0.50
C ILE A 202 17.11 -9.21 -0.42
N THR A 203 15.97 -9.53 0.18
CA THR A 203 14.69 -9.65 -0.52
C THR A 203 13.99 -8.31 -0.67
N THR A 204 13.01 -8.22 -1.57
CA THR A 204 12.17 -7.02 -1.72
C THR A 204 11.38 -6.73 -0.45
N GLY A 205 10.84 -7.77 0.19
CA GLY A 205 10.11 -7.63 1.46
C GLY A 205 11.01 -7.16 2.60
N LEU A 206 12.26 -7.63 2.66
CA LEU A 206 13.25 -7.10 3.61
C LEU A 206 13.51 -5.62 3.35
N ALA A 207 13.81 -5.25 2.10
CA ALA A 207 14.13 -3.86 1.74
C ALA A 207 12.98 -2.91 2.02
N GLU A 208 11.74 -3.33 1.77
CA GLU A 208 10.53 -2.58 2.10
C GLU A 208 10.40 -2.35 3.61
N ARG A 209 10.57 -3.39 4.44
CA ARG A 209 10.57 -3.20 5.91
C ARG A 209 11.68 -2.27 6.37
N LEU A 210 12.88 -2.41 5.81
CA LEU A 210 14.00 -1.52 6.15
C LEU A 210 13.67 -0.06 5.82
N ALA A 211 13.03 0.17 4.67
CA ALA A 211 12.56 1.50 4.28
C ALA A 211 11.54 2.05 5.29
N HIS A 212 10.53 1.26 5.65
CA HIS A 212 9.48 1.70 6.58
C HIS A 212 9.96 1.88 8.02
N SER A 213 10.90 1.06 8.50
CA SER A 213 11.33 1.06 9.90
C SER A 213 12.52 1.98 10.18
N TYR A 214 13.39 2.21 9.20
CA TYR A 214 14.67 2.92 9.44
C TYR A 214 14.95 4.07 8.47
N CYS A 215 14.15 4.28 7.41
CA CYS A 215 14.32 5.47 6.59
C CYS A 215 13.42 6.61 7.06
N TRP A 216 13.94 7.83 7.00
CA TRP A 216 13.21 9.07 7.24
C TRP A 216 13.55 10.09 6.16
N LEU A 217 12.74 11.14 6.09
CA LEU A 217 13.02 12.27 5.21
C LEU A 217 13.90 13.29 5.93
N ALA A 218 15.11 13.50 5.42
CA ALA A 218 16.01 14.54 5.90
C ALA A 218 15.42 15.93 5.66
N SER A 219 15.28 16.76 6.70
CA SER A 219 14.82 18.14 6.55
C SER A 219 15.80 18.99 5.73
N ASN A 220 17.10 18.76 5.91
CA ASN A 220 18.16 19.36 5.11
C ASN A 220 19.18 18.30 4.69
N TYR A 221 18.96 17.74 3.50
CA TYR A 221 19.81 16.68 2.94
C TYR A 221 21.30 17.06 2.89
N ARG A 222 21.63 18.30 2.51
CA ARG A 222 23.04 18.71 2.35
C ARG A 222 23.76 18.77 3.69
N GLN A 223 23.09 19.28 4.72
CA GLN A 223 23.66 19.37 6.05
C GLN A 223 23.87 17.97 6.64
N GLU A 224 22.85 17.12 6.58
CA GLU A 224 22.93 15.76 7.13
C GLU A 224 24.05 14.95 6.44
N MET A 225 24.22 15.10 5.12
CA MET A 225 25.32 14.46 4.38
C MET A 225 26.73 14.91 4.82
N VAL A 226 26.87 16.12 5.37
CA VAL A 226 28.13 16.57 5.98
C VAL A 226 28.34 15.91 7.34
N GLU A 227 27.29 15.80 8.15
CA GLU A 227 27.33 15.12 9.46
C GLU A 227 27.69 13.64 9.33
N TRP A 228 27.17 12.96 8.30
CA TRP A 228 27.50 11.57 7.95
C TRP A 228 28.97 11.34 7.57
N LYS A 229 29.77 12.39 7.32
CA LYS A 229 31.23 12.26 7.14
C LYS A 229 31.96 12.05 8.46
N SER A 230 31.41 12.50 9.59
CA SER A 230 32.05 12.36 10.89
C SER A 230 31.93 10.91 11.40
N ASP A 231 33.01 10.39 11.98
CA ASP A 231 33.03 9.00 12.47
C ASP A 231 32.14 8.80 13.71
N GLU A 232 32.01 9.84 14.54
CA GLU A 232 31.16 9.81 15.74
C GLU A 232 29.69 9.68 15.36
N PHE A 233 29.23 10.52 14.42
CA PHE A 233 27.86 10.48 13.93
C PHE A 233 27.54 9.16 13.23
N ARG A 234 28.47 8.64 12.41
CA ARG A 234 28.31 7.33 11.78
C ARG A 234 28.14 6.22 12.80
N ARG A 235 28.93 6.19 13.87
CA ARG A 235 28.86 5.12 14.87
C ARG A 235 27.55 5.16 15.66
N SER A 236 27.04 6.35 15.98
CA SER A 236 25.79 6.50 16.72
C SER A 236 24.54 6.24 15.88
N HIS A 237 24.55 6.61 14.59
CA HIS A 237 23.38 6.50 13.71
C HIS A 237 23.37 5.27 12.79
N THR A 238 24.45 4.47 12.74
CA THR A 238 24.45 3.23 11.95
C THR A 238 23.61 2.15 12.61
N VAL A 239 22.54 1.76 11.93
CA VAL A 239 21.73 0.59 12.30
C VAL A 239 22.40 -0.69 11.78
N LYS A 240 22.57 -1.68 12.65
CA LYS A 240 23.09 -3.02 12.31
C LYS A 240 21.94 -4.03 12.32
N VAL A 241 21.65 -4.58 11.15
CA VAL A 241 20.57 -5.57 10.97
C VAL A 241 21.19 -6.94 10.77
N GLN A 242 20.77 -7.91 11.58
CA GLN A 242 21.19 -9.30 11.43
C GLN A 242 20.27 -10.00 10.45
N LEU A 243 20.82 -10.50 9.34
CA LEU A 243 20.07 -11.33 8.39
C LEU A 243 19.75 -12.70 9.00
N PRO A 244 18.61 -13.32 8.61
CA PRO A 244 18.26 -14.64 9.07
C PRO A 244 19.39 -15.63 8.74
N PHE A 245 19.81 -16.36 9.75
CA PHE A 245 20.86 -17.37 9.66
C PHE A 245 20.22 -18.74 9.83
N THR A 246 20.10 -19.48 8.74
CA THR A 246 19.81 -20.91 8.79
C THR A 246 21.11 -21.60 9.18
N LYS A 247 21.15 -22.23 10.37
CA LYS A 247 22.23 -23.17 10.70
C LYS A 247 22.17 -24.29 9.67
N VAL A 248 23.23 -24.42 8.87
CA VAL A 248 23.48 -25.58 8.03
C VAL A 248 23.87 -26.75 8.93
#